data_AF-A0AA43I5U1-F1
#
_entry.id   AF-A0AA43I5U1-F1
#
_cell.length_a   1.000
_cell.length_b   1.000
_cell.length_c   1.000
_cell.angle_alpha   90.00
_cell.angle_beta   90.00
_cell.angle_gamma   90.00
#
_symmetry.space_group_name_H-M   'P 1'
#
loop_
_entity.id
_entity.type
_entity.pdbx_description
1 polymer ?
#
loop_
_entity_poly.entity_id
_entity_poly.type
_entity_poly.pdbx_seq_one_letter_code
_entity_poly.pdbx_strand_id
1 'polypeptide(L)'
;MKLKNYILCMAAIGILAGCSDNEPILDNPIQPGTALLSLAIDTRDVMTKGMTKADEDATIASLSVFVYDATSGKLLADKTKEIEAGAQTEVDSILVSPVLSKVLVLANLENDMIELLKKTDLNGALAATTVLSSESMGRFTMSSELKTVRIQEYLYNMMGYTDLQVENTENAVSIYQEKETDPSIKLYRTVARVQLMSVEYDDEKDEFGTFVSLTIDSMFLGNVKSSSYIASNKDYLQVEVADAALPANGWWFGSHEFWADRPYKTPVGNQEDGQTKLEKDLLSHQFEAPLTLTKTPEKLEVTGEKGNAIDGKQFFIYENSADGAGRSAGYTTYLVLRGTYVYLDKEGKQKEMKDRYYPIPINNNKGTSTQTGVLMPNHQGIMRNNSYDIWVTVYGPGSDEPWLPSEFINLNAKVVVVNWYPKVVIEEPVE
;
A
#
# COMPACT_ATOMS: atom_id res chain seq x y z
N MET A 1 28.59 75.19 -1.98
CA MET A 1 27.21 75.18 -1.47
C MET A 1 26.76 73.74 -1.28
N LYS A 2 26.39 73.37 -0.03
CA LYS A 2 25.41 72.36 0.47
C LYS A 2 25.27 71.05 -0.34
N LEU A 3 25.59 69.82 0.13
CA LEU A 3 25.27 69.04 1.34
C LEU A 3 23.78 68.91 1.70
N LYS A 4 23.23 67.68 1.62
CA LYS A 4 22.26 66.97 2.52
C LYS A 4 21.52 65.86 1.74
N ASN A 5 21.73 64.57 2.08
CA ASN A 5 20.88 63.66 2.90
C ASN A 5 19.54 63.28 2.20
N TYR A 6 19.04 62.04 2.13
CA TYR A 6 18.85 61.03 3.18
C TYR A 6 18.62 59.62 2.60
N ILE A 7 19.13 58.61 3.31
CA ILE A 7 18.64 57.22 3.38
C ILE A 7 17.37 57.19 4.26
N LEU A 8 16.46 56.23 4.01
CA LEU A 8 15.68 55.41 4.97
C LEU A 8 14.14 55.36 4.74
N CYS A 9 13.65 54.12 4.57
CA CYS A 9 12.38 53.49 4.95
C CYS A 9 11.09 54.31 5.13
N MET A 10 10.01 53.88 4.47
CA MET A 10 8.73 53.63 5.16
C MET A 10 7.97 52.45 4.53
N ALA A 11 7.76 51.43 5.36
CA ALA A 11 6.70 50.45 5.20
C ALA A 11 5.36 51.16 5.32
N ALA A 12 4.43 50.87 4.42
CA ALA A 12 3.01 51.16 4.59
C ALA A 12 2.25 49.85 4.39
N ILE A 13 1.86 49.25 5.52
CA ILE A 13 0.84 48.22 5.60
C ILE A 13 -0.48 48.87 5.20
N GLY A 14 -1.10 48.37 4.13
CA GLY A 14 -2.47 48.70 3.76
C GLY A 14 -3.31 47.43 3.74
N ILE A 15 -3.93 47.11 4.87
CA ILE A 15 -5.04 46.16 4.93
C ILE A 15 -6.28 46.92 4.45
N LEU A 16 -6.85 46.51 3.31
CA LEU A 16 -8.25 46.76 2.99
C LEU A 16 -8.85 45.43 2.54
N ALA A 17 -9.72 44.88 3.39
CA ALA A 17 -10.58 43.77 3.07
C ALA A 17 -11.73 44.24 2.16
N GLY A 18 -11.93 43.54 1.05
CA GLY A 18 -13.10 43.63 0.19
C GLY A 18 -13.27 42.31 -0.55
N CYS A 19 -14.34 41.57 -0.23
CA CYS A 19 -14.73 40.33 -0.88
C CYS A 19 -15.01 40.51 -2.38
N SER A 20 -14.33 39.73 -3.21
CA SER A 20 -14.93 38.97 -4.33
C SER A 20 -13.88 38.00 -4.87
N ASP A 21 -14.30 36.79 -5.20
CA ASP A 21 -13.52 35.71 -5.80
C ASP A 21 -12.50 36.21 -6.84
N ASN A 22 -11.24 36.15 -6.46
CA ASN A 22 -10.07 36.15 -7.33
C ASN A 22 -8.90 35.74 -6.45
N GLU A 23 -8.35 34.56 -6.69
CA GLU A 23 -7.06 34.18 -6.12
C GLU A 23 -6.05 35.30 -6.47
N PRO A 24 -5.19 35.73 -5.53
CA PRO A 24 -4.22 36.75 -5.84
C PRO A 24 -3.27 36.19 -6.89
N ILE A 25 -3.37 36.72 -8.11
CA ILE A 25 -2.29 36.69 -9.09
C ILE A 25 -1.05 37.21 -8.33
N LEU A 26 0.02 36.42 -8.32
CA LEU A 26 1.27 36.80 -7.69
C LEU A 26 1.88 37.97 -8.49
N ASP A 27 1.43 39.20 -8.22
CA ASP A 27 1.80 40.44 -8.92
C ASP A 27 3.25 40.91 -8.64
N ASN A 28 4.08 40.06 -8.02
CA ASN A 28 5.49 40.33 -7.79
C ASN A 28 6.37 39.52 -8.75
N PRO A 29 7.29 40.14 -9.51
CA PRO A 29 8.23 39.41 -10.34
C PRO A 29 9.06 38.46 -9.46
N ILE A 30 9.29 37.23 -9.94
CA ILE A 30 10.15 36.24 -9.27
C ILE A 30 11.51 36.91 -8.99
N GLN A 31 11.92 36.92 -7.72
CA GLN A 31 13.13 37.64 -7.32
C GLN A 31 14.39 36.98 -7.87
N PRO A 32 15.47 37.76 -8.11
CA PRO A 32 16.78 37.20 -8.41
C PRO A 32 17.23 36.12 -7.42
N GLY A 33 17.72 35.00 -7.95
CA GLY A 33 18.12 33.83 -7.16
C GLY A 33 16.96 32.92 -6.74
N THR A 34 15.75 33.12 -7.28
CA THR A 34 14.58 32.30 -6.95
C THR A 34 13.85 31.79 -8.19
N ALA A 35 13.02 30.78 -7.98
CA ALA A 35 12.15 30.16 -8.96
C ALA A 35 10.85 29.70 -8.29
N LEU A 36 9.81 29.48 -9.08
CA LEU A 36 8.58 28.80 -8.62
C LEU A 36 8.57 27.38 -9.18
N LEU A 37 8.12 26.42 -8.37
CA LEU A 37 7.93 25.03 -8.76
C LEU A 37 6.48 24.62 -8.55
N SER A 38 5.90 23.96 -9.55
CA SER A 38 4.55 23.41 -9.50
C SER A 38 4.52 21.98 -10.00
N LEU A 39 3.67 21.16 -9.39
CA LEU A 39 3.60 19.73 -9.60
C LEU A 39 2.16 19.31 -9.90
N ALA A 40 1.96 18.61 -11.01
CA ALA A 40 0.72 17.90 -11.29
C ALA A 40 0.86 16.42 -10.89
N ILE A 41 -0.07 15.94 -10.07
CA ILE A 41 -0.07 14.59 -9.51
C ILE A 41 -1.16 13.75 -10.19
N ASP A 42 -0.84 12.51 -10.57
CA ASP A 42 -1.80 11.57 -11.14
C ASP A 42 -2.81 11.15 -10.06
N THR A 43 -4.04 11.63 -10.18
CA THR A 43 -5.20 11.20 -9.36
C THR A 43 -6.16 10.32 -10.10
N ARG A 44 -5.78 9.73 -11.24
CA ARG A 44 -6.66 8.76 -11.89
C ARG A 44 -6.78 7.51 -11.02
N ASP A 45 -7.71 7.56 -10.10
CA ASP A 45 -8.79 6.59 -10.03
C ASP A 45 -9.48 6.59 -11.37
N VAL A 46 -9.15 5.63 -12.23
CA VAL A 46 -9.96 5.30 -13.39
C VAL A 46 -11.25 4.72 -12.82
N MET A 47 -12.16 5.63 -12.47
CA MET A 47 -13.58 5.42 -12.32
C MET A 47 -14.08 4.74 -13.59
N THR A 48 -14.05 3.40 -13.61
CA THR A 48 -14.72 2.64 -14.64
C THR A 48 -16.20 2.54 -14.26
N LYS A 49 -17.08 2.80 -15.23
CA LYS A 49 -18.52 2.60 -15.09
C LYS A 49 -18.78 1.11 -14.80
N GLY A 50 -18.99 0.75 -13.55
CA GLY A 50 -19.36 -0.61 -13.19
C GLY A 50 -19.14 -1.02 -11.74
N MET A 51 -18.42 -0.25 -10.92
CA MET A 51 -18.18 -0.59 -9.51
C MET A 51 -19.05 0.27 -8.58
N THR A 52 -19.94 -0.39 -7.82
CA THR A 52 -20.84 0.25 -6.85
C THR A 52 -20.28 0.13 -5.43
N LYS A 53 -19.35 1.02 -5.11
CA LYS A 53 -19.03 1.67 -3.82
C LYS A 53 -17.83 2.55 -4.16
N ALA A 54 -17.87 3.83 -3.79
CA ALA A 54 -16.73 4.72 -4.00
C ALA A 54 -15.47 4.04 -3.44
N ASP A 55 -14.41 3.93 -4.23
CA ASP A 55 -13.13 3.38 -3.79
C ASP A 55 -12.50 4.38 -2.81
N GLU A 56 -12.94 4.35 -1.54
CA GLU A 56 -12.35 5.14 -0.46
C GLU A 56 -10.84 4.89 -0.39
N ASP A 57 -10.36 3.71 -0.84
CA ASP A 57 -8.99 3.23 -0.78
C ASP A 57 -7.95 4.06 -1.56
N ALA A 58 -8.37 4.93 -2.48
CA ALA A 58 -7.48 5.73 -3.34
C ALA A 58 -7.48 7.23 -3.03
N THR A 59 -8.22 7.62 -2.00
CA THR A 59 -8.34 9.01 -1.58
C THR A 59 -6.97 9.61 -1.21
N ILE A 60 -6.63 10.72 -1.87
CA ILE A 60 -5.54 11.61 -1.45
C ILE A 60 -6.19 12.74 -0.67
N ALA A 61 -6.06 12.71 0.65
CA ALA A 61 -6.55 13.74 1.56
C ALA A 61 -5.54 14.89 1.74
N SER A 62 -4.25 14.61 1.64
CA SER A 62 -3.20 15.63 1.69
C SER A 62 -2.01 15.27 0.81
N LEU A 63 -1.33 16.31 0.31
CA LEU A 63 -0.08 16.21 -0.44
C LEU A 63 0.99 17.06 0.23
N SER A 64 2.17 16.48 0.43
CA SER A 64 3.36 17.16 0.92
C SER A 64 4.50 16.99 -0.08
N VAL A 65 5.05 18.10 -0.54
CA VAL A 65 6.19 18.14 -1.45
C VAL A 65 7.40 18.61 -0.69
N PHE A 66 8.50 17.88 -0.82
CA PHE A 66 9.80 18.21 -0.25
C PHE A 66 10.83 18.31 -1.37
N VAL A 67 11.53 19.44 -1.45
CA VAL A 67 12.58 19.70 -2.44
C VAL A 67 13.91 19.75 -1.75
N TYR A 68 14.81 18.83 -2.10
CA TYR A 68 16.15 18.73 -1.53
C TYR A 68 17.19 19.14 -2.56
N ASP A 69 18.27 19.77 -2.11
CA ASP A 69 19.45 20.01 -2.94
C ASP A 69 20.08 18.67 -3.33
N ALA A 70 20.30 18.43 -4.62
CA ALA A 70 20.74 17.13 -5.10
C ALA A 70 22.19 16.78 -4.69
N THR A 71 22.99 17.77 -4.27
CA THR A 71 24.41 17.57 -3.91
C THR A 71 24.59 17.42 -2.41
N SER A 72 24.01 18.33 -1.64
CA SER A 72 24.13 18.37 -0.17
C SER A 72 23.05 17.59 0.55
N GLY A 73 21.93 17.27 -0.12
CA GLY A 73 20.77 16.63 0.49
C GLY A 73 19.95 17.55 1.41
N LYS A 74 20.33 18.83 1.54
CA LYS A 74 19.64 19.79 2.40
C LYS A 74 18.24 20.11 1.84
N LEU A 75 17.24 20.20 2.72
CA LEU A 75 15.92 20.71 2.34
C LEU A 75 16.02 22.17 1.86
N LEU A 76 15.49 22.43 0.67
CA LEU A 76 15.45 23.73 0.01
C LEU A 76 14.10 24.41 0.15
N ALA A 77 13.02 23.62 0.01
CA ALA A 77 11.65 24.09 0.10
C ALA A 77 10.72 22.92 0.44
N ASP A 78 9.58 23.24 1.04
CA ASP A 78 8.48 22.31 1.26
C ASP A 78 7.13 23.03 1.08
N LYS A 79 6.11 22.27 0.71
CA LYS A 79 4.72 22.75 0.68
C LYS A 79 3.78 21.59 0.97
N THR A 80 2.84 21.79 1.89
CA THR A 80 1.75 20.85 2.17
C THR A 80 0.42 21.48 1.76
N LYS A 81 -0.44 20.69 1.13
CA LYS A 81 -1.78 21.08 0.68
C LYS A 81 -2.77 19.99 1.09
N GLU A 82 -3.82 20.38 1.80
CA GLU A 82 -4.99 19.52 2.01
C GLU A 82 -5.82 19.50 0.72
N ILE A 83 -6.34 18.34 0.37
CA ILE A 83 -7.08 18.11 -0.86
C ILE A 83 -8.55 17.84 -0.50
N GLU A 84 -9.43 18.70 -0.98
CA GLU A 84 -10.87 18.49 -0.87
C GLU A 84 -11.35 17.45 -1.90
N ALA A 85 -12.41 16.73 -1.58
CA ALA A 85 -12.98 15.72 -2.46
C ALA A 85 -13.35 16.32 -3.84
N GLY A 86 -12.79 15.76 -4.92
CA GLY A 86 -13.04 16.20 -6.29
C GLY A 86 -12.17 17.38 -6.78
N ALA A 87 -11.22 17.87 -5.97
CA ALA A 87 -10.29 18.91 -6.37
C ALA A 87 -9.18 18.40 -7.32
N GLN A 88 -8.63 19.28 -8.15
CA GLN A 88 -7.41 18.98 -8.89
C GLN A 88 -6.23 18.82 -7.92
N THR A 89 -5.50 17.72 -8.06
CA THR A 89 -4.30 17.43 -7.26
C THR A 89 -3.07 18.02 -7.90
N GLU A 90 -2.94 19.33 -7.71
CA GLU A 90 -1.72 20.06 -7.98
C GLU A 90 -1.18 20.70 -6.71
N VAL A 91 0.14 20.76 -6.61
CA VAL A 91 0.85 21.55 -5.61
C VAL A 91 1.61 22.61 -6.36
N ASP A 92 1.14 23.84 -6.26
CA ASP A 92 1.56 24.96 -7.09
C ASP A 92 2.53 25.90 -6.35
N SER A 93 3.21 26.77 -7.08
CA SER A 93 3.83 27.99 -6.54
C SER A 93 4.78 27.79 -5.34
N ILE A 94 5.59 26.73 -5.36
CA ILE A 94 6.62 26.48 -4.34
C ILE A 94 7.82 27.38 -4.64
N LEU A 95 8.09 28.35 -3.77
CA LEU A 95 9.28 29.21 -3.88
C LEU A 95 10.55 28.42 -3.53
N VAL A 96 11.50 28.35 -4.47
CA VAL A 96 12.66 27.47 -4.35
C VAL A 96 13.90 28.05 -5.05
N SER A 97 15.08 27.58 -4.65
CA SER A 97 16.35 27.97 -5.28
C SER A 97 16.55 27.26 -6.64
N PRO A 98 17.09 27.94 -7.67
CA PRO A 98 17.28 27.40 -9.02
C PRO A 98 18.52 26.50 -9.11
N VAL A 99 18.47 25.35 -8.45
CA VAL A 99 19.58 24.38 -8.39
C VAL A 99 19.14 22.99 -8.87
N LEU A 100 20.11 22.11 -9.07
CA LEU A 100 19.83 20.70 -9.27
C LEU A 100 19.22 20.14 -7.98
N SER A 101 18.01 19.61 -8.07
CA SER A 101 17.18 19.26 -6.92
C SER A 101 16.63 17.84 -7.04
N LYS A 102 16.33 17.24 -5.90
CA LYS A 102 15.58 15.99 -5.75
C LYS A 102 14.23 16.32 -5.15
N VAL A 103 13.16 15.91 -5.83
CA VAL A 103 11.78 16.20 -5.46
C VAL A 103 11.11 14.92 -5.00
N LEU A 104 10.56 14.96 -3.79
CA LEU A 104 9.81 13.88 -3.17
C LEU A 104 8.39 14.35 -2.89
N VAL A 105 7.40 13.61 -3.40
CA VAL A 105 5.98 13.85 -3.13
C VAL A 105 5.46 12.73 -2.25
N LEU A 106 4.78 13.10 -1.17
CA LEU A 106 4.18 12.19 -0.20
C LEU A 106 2.72 12.56 -0.01
N ALA A 107 1.84 11.56 0.09
CA ALA A 107 0.43 11.77 0.38
C ALA A 107 0.04 11.18 1.73
N ASN A 108 -0.98 11.78 2.34
CA ASN A 108 -1.65 11.31 3.55
C ASN A 108 -0.73 11.12 4.77
N LEU A 109 0.36 11.88 4.86
CA LEU A 109 1.24 11.84 6.02
C LEU A 109 0.56 12.40 7.27
N GLU A 110 0.93 11.84 8.42
CA GLU A 110 0.61 12.44 9.72
C GLU A 110 1.42 13.74 9.93
N ASN A 111 0.84 14.67 10.69
CA ASN A 111 1.41 16.00 10.90
C ASN A 111 2.79 15.98 11.58
N ASP A 112 2.99 15.06 12.52
CA ASP A 112 4.27 14.88 13.20
C ASP A 112 5.37 14.38 12.25
N MET A 113 5.03 13.48 11.32
CA MET A 113 5.92 13.05 10.24
C MET A 113 6.27 14.22 9.32
N ILE A 114 5.30 15.04 8.92
CA ILE A 114 5.56 16.25 8.12
C ILE A 114 6.56 17.18 8.85
N GLU A 115 6.33 17.44 10.14
CA GLU A 115 7.20 18.29 10.95
C GLU A 115 8.59 17.70 11.21
N LEU A 116 8.73 16.37 11.19
CA LEU A 116 10.01 15.68 11.21
C LEU A 116 10.76 15.89 9.89
N LEU A 117 10.07 15.71 8.76
CA LEU A 117 10.68 15.81 7.43
C LEU A 117 11.14 17.24 7.11
N LYS A 118 10.44 18.27 7.59
CA LYS A 118 10.88 19.68 7.47
C LYS A 118 12.23 19.97 8.15
N LYS A 119 12.67 19.11 9.06
CA LYS A 119 13.90 19.29 9.87
C LYS A 119 15.01 18.34 9.47
N THR A 120 14.78 17.47 8.49
CA THR A 120 15.71 16.41 8.11
C THR A 120 16.29 16.64 6.72
N ASP A 121 17.42 16.01 6.45
CA ASP A 121 18.00 15.97 5.10
C ASP A 121 17.40 14.83 4.29
N LEU A 122 17.75 14.75 3.01
CA LEU A 122 17.23 13.70 2.13
C LEU A 122 17.49 12.29 2.68
N ASN A 123 18.63 12.05 3.33
CA ASN A 123 18.93 10.72 3.87
C ASN A 123 18.02 10.39 5.05
N GLY A 124 17.77 11.36 5.94
CA GLY A 124 16.83 11.19 7.04
C GLY A 124 15.39 11.03 6.54
N ALA A 125 15.00 11.70 5.45
CA ALA A 125 13.68 11.50 4.84
C ALA A 125 13.51 10.09 4.25
N LEU A 126 14.56 9.56 3.62
CA LEU A 126 14.58 8.20 3.06
C LEU A 126 14.70 7.11 4.14
N ALA A 127 15.19 7.45 5.33
CA ALA A 127 15.26 6.56 6.48
C ALA A 127 14.00 6.60 7.36
N ALA A 128 13.10 7.56 7.13
CA ALA A 128 11.87 7.68 7.88
C ALA A 128 10.90 6.53 7.57
N THR A 129 10.22 6.06 8.60
CA THR A 129 9.31 4.90 8.53
C THR A 129 7.92 5.27 9.01
N THR A 130 6.92 4.62 8.43
CA THR A 130 5.53 4.60 8.91
C THR A 130 5.22 3.26 9.59
N VAL A 131 4.17 3.22 10.41
CA VAL A 131 3.75 2.03 11.17
C VAL A 131 2.38 1.59 10.69
N LEU A 132 2.15 0.29 10.55
CA LEU A 132 0.94 -0.23 9.90
C LEU A 132 -0.35 0.17 10.64
N SER A 133 -0.26 0.41 11.94
CA SER A 133 -1.38 0.89 12.76
C SER A 133 -1.85 2.31 12.46
N SER A 134 -1.04 3.14 11.76
CA SER A 134 -1.46 4.48 11.31
C SER A 134 -2.13 4.46 9.95
N GLU A 135 -2.13 3.32 9.25
CA GLU A 135 -2.76 3.18 7.94
C GLU A 135 -4.27 2.93 8.09
N SER A 136 -5.09 3.67 7.35
CA SER A 136 -6.53 3.46 7.30
C SER A 136 -7.06 3.63 5.89
N MET A 137 -8.21 3.00 5.61
CA MET A 137 -8.94 3.22 4.36
C MET A 137 -9.10 4.73 4.09
N GLY A 138 -8.75 5.16 2.87
CA GLY A 138 -8.78 6.57 2.46
C GLY A 138 -7.73 7.49 3.05
N ARG A 139 -6.77 6.96 3.82
CA ARG A 139 -5.61 7.71 4.31
C ARG A 139 -4.31 6.92 4.21
N PHE A 140 -4.20 6.02 3.22
CA PHE A 140 -2.96 5.29 3.03
C PHE A 140 -1.82 6.22 2.67
N THR A 141 -0.68 6.04 3.34
CA THR A 141 0.54 6.76 2.99
C THR A 141 0.92 6.41 1.55
N MET A 142 1.28 7.42 0.75
CA MET A 142 1.75 7.20 -0.61
C MET A 142 3.00 8.01 -0.91
N SER A 143 3.80 7.54 -1.87
CA SER A 143 5.01 8.24 -2.28
C SER A 143 5.21 8.20 -3.78
N SER A 144 5.81 9.25 -4.32
CA SER A 144 6.33 9.25 -5.69
C SER A 144 7.68 8.54 -5.76
N GLU A 145 8.15 8.30 -6.98
CA GLU A 145 9.59 8.18 -7.22
C GLU A 145 10.32 9.47 -6.82
N LEU A 146 11.55 9.35 -6.33
CA LEU A 146 12.44 10.48 -6.09
C LEU A 146 13.00 11.02 -7.41
N LYS A 147 12.37 12.07 -7.94
CA LYS A 147 12.76 12.63 -9.25
C LYS A 147 13.88 13.65 -9.09
N THR A 148 14.87 13.58 -9.97
CA THR A 148 15.97 14.57 -10.01
C THR A 148 15.71 15.54 -11.15
N VAL A 149 15.62 16.84 -10.83
CA VAL A 149 15.24 17.90 -11.78
C VAL A 149 16.18 19.10 -11.65
N ARG A 150 16.34 19.85 -12.74
CA ARG A 150 17.07 21.12 -12.72
C ARG A 150 16.07 22.27 -12.71
N ILE A 151 16.00 22.98 -11.60
CA ILE A 151 15.15 24.15 -11.45
C ILE A 151 15.81 25.35 -12.13
N GLN A 152 15.06 26.06 -12.96
CA GLN A 152 15.50 27.20 -13.74
C GLN A 152 15.08 28.51 -13.06
N GLU A 153 16.02 29.43 -12.94
CA GLU A 153 15.83 30.75 -12.32
C GLU A 153 14.83 31.59 -13.12
N TYR A 154 14.07 32.45 -12.44
CA TYR A 154 13.08 33.37 -13.02
C TYR A 154 11.92 32.73 -13.78
N LEU A 155 11.79 31.40 -13.75
CA LEU A 155 10.75 30.67 -14.46
C LEU A 155 9.80 29.96 -13.51
N TYR A 156 8.60 29.70 -14.01
CA TYR A 156 7.63 28.79 -13.42
C TYR A 156 7.96 27.37 -13.88
N ASN A 157 8.59 26.60 -13.00
CA ASN A 157 9.06 25.25 -13.29
C ASN A 157 7.91 24.28 -13.09
N MET A 158 7.44 23.70 -14.18
CA MET A 158 6.28 22.80 -14.18
C MET A 158 6.75 21.35 -14.29
N MET A 159 6.36 20.55 -13.31
CA MET A 159 6.67 19.12 -13.21
C MET A 159 5.39 18.30 -13.37
N GLY A 160 5.35 17.46 -14.40
CA GLY A 160 4.23 16.55 -14.66
C GLY A 160 3.02 17.16 -15.36
N TYR A 161 3.18 18.33 -15.96
CA TYR A 161 2.17 18.97 -16.78
C TYR A 161 2.33 18.61 -18.27
N THR A 162 1.21 18.60 -19.00
CA THR A 162 1.20 18.42 -20.46
C THR A 162 1.85 19.61 -21.18
N ASP A 163 2.35 19.40 -22.40
CA ASP A 163 2.90 20.49 -23.23
C ASP A 163 1.94 21.66 -23.36
N LEU A 164 0.65 21.38 -23.59
CA LEU A 164 -0.38 22.39 -23.71
C LEU A 164 -0.57 23.22 -22.43
N GLN A 165 -0.49 22.60 -21.25
CA GLN A 165 -0.58 23.33 -19.98
C GLN A 165 0.63 24.24 -19.76
N VAL A 166 1.82 23.78 -20.15
CA VAL A 166 3.05 24.55 -20.05
C VAL A 166 3.04 25.74 -21.02
N GLU A 167 2.65 25.52 -22.28
CA GLU A 167 2.56 26.57 -23.31
C GLU A 167 1.54 27.67 -22.95
N ASN A 168 0.47 27.30 -22.26
CA ASN A 168 -0.56 28.25 -21.80
C ASN A 168 -0.19 28.98 -20.50
N THR A 169 0.97 28.67 -19.88
CA THR A 169 1.43 29.31 -18.65
C THR A 169 2.56 30.29 -18.98
N GLU A 170 2.39 31.56 -18.59
CA GLU A 170 3.39 32.59 -18.85
C GLU A 170 4.70 32.35 -18.09
N ASN A 171 5.84 32.56 -18.75
CA ASN A 171 7.18 32.35 -18.18
C ASN A 171 7.40 30.96 -17.57
N ALA A 172 6.73 29.94 -18.12
CA ALA A 172 6.85 28.57 -17.66
C ALA A 172 7.86 27.75 -18.46
N VAL A 173 8.40 26.73 -17.80
CA VAL A 173 9.24 25.72 -18.42
C VAL A 173 8.90 24.35 -17.85
N SER A 174 8.80 23.36 -18.73
CA SER A 174 8.74 21.98 -18.33
C SER A 174 10.12 21.51 -17.85
N ILE A 175 10.20 21.07 -16.60
CA ILE A 175 11.43 20.49 -16.03
C ILE A 175 11.38 18.97 -15.92
N TYR A 176 10.24 18.39 -16.31
CA TYR A 176 10.00 16.96 -16.33
C TYR A 176 8.85 16.63 -17.29
N GLN A 177 9.19 15.87 -18.33
CA GLN A 177 8.24 15.17 -19.19
C GLN A 177 8.77 13.75 -19.34
N GLU A 178 8.10 12.79 -18.71
CA GLU A 178 8.24 11.41 -19.17
C GLU A 178 7.74 11.33 -20.61
N LYS A 179 8.32 10.46 -21.44
CA LYS A 179 7.86 10.19 -22.82
C LYS A 179 6.54 9.39 -22.81
N GLU A 180 5.66 9.64 -21.85
CA GLU A 180 4.41 8.95 -21.65
C GLU A 180 3.24 9.81 -22.15
N THR A 181 2.12 9.14 -22.43
CA THR A 181 0.84 9.78 -22.78
C THR A 181 0.26 10.60 -21.63
N ASP A 182 0.75 10.42 -20.40
CA ASP A 182 0.41 11.23 -19.23
C ASP A 182 1.70 11.58 -18.46
N PRO A 183 2.07 12.87 -18.36
CA PRO A 183 3.27 13.30 -17.68
C PRO A 183 3.12 13.40 -16.16
N SER A 184 1.91 13.29 -15.61
CA SER A 184 1.64 13.53 -14.18
C SER A 184 2.42 12.60 -13.25
N ILE A 185 2.73 13.11 -12.05
CA ILE A 185 3.56 12.39 -11.08
C ILE A 185 2.72 11.31 -10.42
N LYS A 186 3.11 10.05 -10.62
CA LYS A 186 2.46 8.88 -10.03
C LYS A 186 2.81 8.73 -8.55
N LEU A 187 1.81 8.38 -7.75
CA LEU A 187 1.95 8.01 -6.34
C LEU A 187 1.59 6.55 -6.13
N TYR A 188 2.39 5.87 -5.31
CA TYR A 188 2.22 4.45 -5.00
C TYR A 188 1.87 4.34 -3.52
N ARG A 189 0.85 3.57 -3.15
CA ARG A 189 0.57 3.25 -1.74
C ARG A 189 1.75 2.54 -1.10
N THR A 190 2.06 2.83 0.16
CA THR A 190 3.05 2.07 0.95
C THR A 190 2.54 0.67 1.30
N VAL A 191 1.22 0.52 1.42
CA VAL A 191 0.52 -0.73 1.69
C VAL A 191 0.22 -1.54 0.43
N ALA A 192 0.01 -2.83 0.61
CA ALA A 192 -0.58 -3.75 -0.33
C ALA A 192 -1.88 -4.34 0.24
N ARG A 193 -2.74 -4.85 -0.63
CA ARG A 193 -4.04 -5.41 -0.26
C ARG A 193 -4.06 -6.93 -0.41
N VAL A 194 -4.55 -7.64 0.60
CA VAL A 194 -4.74 -9.10 0.56
C VAL A 194 -6.21 -9.42 0.80
N GLN A 195 -6.79 -10.28 -0.04
CA GLN A 195 -8.18 -10.68 0.07
C GLN A 195 -8.42 -12.14 -0.33
N LEU A 196 -9.28 -12.82 0.43
CA LEU A 196 -9.75 -14.17 0.12
C LEU A 196 -10.99 -14.09 -0.77
N MET A 197 -10.87 -14.59 -2.00
CA MET A 197 -11.92 -14.53 -3.02
C MET A 197 -12.85 -15.72 -2.96
N SER A 198 -12.34 -16.92 -2.73
CA SER A 198 -13.17 -18.12 -2.54
C SER A 198 -12.44 -19.19 -1.76
N VAL A 199 -13.23 -20.07 -1.13
CA VAL A 199 -12.78 -21.38 -0.67
C VAL A 199 -13.68 -22.42 -1.33
N GLU A 200 -13.06 -23.37 -1.99
CA GLU A 200 -13.70 -24.47 -2.69
C GLU A 200 -13.20 -25.80 -2.12
N TYR A 201 -13.96 -26.86 -2.38
CA TYR A 201 -13.61 -28.22 -2.00
C TYR A 201 -13.48 -29.07 -3.26
N ASP A 202 -12.34 -29.72 -3.44
CA ASP A 202 -12.12 -30.67 -4.56
C ASP A 202 -12.18 -32.09 -4.01
N ASP A 203 -13.10 -32.82 -4.62
CA ASP A 203 -13.58 -34.12 -4.19
C ASP A 203 -12.84 -35.30 -4.83
N GLU A 204 -12.01 -35.07 -5.85
CA GLU A 204 -11.25 -36.12 -6.55
C GLU A 204 -10.03 -36.58 -5.74
N LYS A 205 -9.55 -35.75 -4.81
CA LYS A 205 -8.33 -35.99 -4.02
C LYS A 205 -8.59 -36.32 -2.55
N ASP A 206 -9.84 -36.38 -2.14
CA ASP A 206 -10.20 -36.61 -0.75
C ASP A 206 -10.13 -38.11 -0.38
N GLU A 207 -9.28 -38.44 0.60
CA GLU A 207 -9.15 -39.80 1.14
C GLU A 207 -10.29 -40.18 2.11
N PHE A 208 -11.14 -39.23 2.53
CA PHE A 208 -12.09 -39.39 3.64
C PHE A 208 -13.56 -39.66 3.28
N GLY A 209 -13.84 -40.13 2.06
CA GLY A 209 -15.08 -40.85 1.76
C GLY A 209 -16.25 -40.00 1.24
N THR A 210 -17.49 -40.45 1.50
CA THR A 210 -18.72 -39.96 0.84
C THR A 210 -19.39 -38.76 1.53
N PHE A 211 -18.98 -38.44 2.76
CA PHE A 211 -19.44 -37.27 3.50
C PHE A 211 -18.27 -36.54 4.16
N VAL A 212 -18.16 -35.25 3.86
CA VAL A 212 -17.20 -34.33 4.47
C VAL A 212 -17.88 -32.98 4.70
N SER A 213 -17.58 -32.32 5.81
CA SER A 213 -17.97 -30.94 6.06
C SER A 213 -16.80 -30.15 6.60
N LEU A 214 -16.50 -29.00 6.00
CA LEU A 214 -15.50 -28.05 6.46
C LEU A 214 -16.20 -26.73 6.77
N THR A 215 -16.15 -26.31 8.03
CA THR A 215 -16.65 -25.01 8.47
C THR A 215 -15.48 -24.10 8.80
N ILE A 216 -15.25 -23.07 7.99
CA ILE A 216 -14.27 -22.02 8.24
C ILE A 216 -14.92 -20.91 9.06
N ASP A 217 -14.37 -20.62 10.24
CA ASP A 217 -14.90 -19.64 11.19
C ASP A 217 -14.08 -18.35 11.28
N SER A 218 -12.83 -18.38 10.82
CA SER A 218 -11.96 -17.22 10.85
C SER A 218 -10.79 -17.33 9.90
N MET A 219 -10.15 -16.19 9.66
CA MET A 219 -8.88 -16.09 8.96
C MET A 219 -7.97 -15.05 9.62
N PHE A 220 -6.67 -15.17 9.42
CA PHE A 220 -5.69 -14.18 9.89
C PHE A 220 -4.42 -14.17 9.04
N LEU A 221 -3.66 -13.08 9.13
CA LEU A 221 -2.33 -12.96 8.54
C LEU A 221 -1.22 -13.26 9.56
N GLY A 222 -0.12 -13.83 9.06
CA GLY A 222 1.11 -14.06 9.83
C GLY A 222 2.34 -13.53 9.12
N ASN A 223 3.40 -13.27 9.90
CA ASN A 223 4.67 -12.72 9.42
C ASN A 223 4.49 -11.38 8.66
N VAL A 224 3.69 -10.47 9.22
CA VAL A 224 3.45 -9.14 8.64
C VAL A 224 4.47 -8.15 9.22
N LYS A 225 5.09 -7.31 8.37
CA LYS A 225 5.97 -6.25 8.87
C LYS A 225 5.17 -5.10 9.44
N SER A 226 5.57 -4.64 10.62
CA SER A 226 4.95 -3.50 11.31
C SER A 226 5.25 -2.16 10.66
N SER A 227 6.33 -2.08 9.88
CA SER A 227 6.92 -0.82 9.44
C SER A 227 7.37 -0.87 7.99
N SER A 228 7.25 0.28 7.32
CA SER A 228 7.66 0.51 5.95
C SER A 228 8.41 1.83 5.85
N TYR A 229 9.38 1.95 4.94
CA TYR A 229 9.93 3.26 4.60
C TYR A 229 8.85 4.10 3.92
N ILE A 230 8.86 5.40 4.16
CA ILE A 230 7.87 6.29 3.52
C ILE A 230 8.20 6.56 2.04
N ALA A 231 9.45 6.34 1.62
CA ALA A 231 9.94 6.57 0.25
C ALA A 231 11.20 5.74 -0.04
N SER A 232 11.63 5.71 -1.30
CA SER A 232 12.82 4.97 -1.74
C SER A 232 13.69 5.78 -2.70
N ASN A 233 15.00 5.48 -2.70
CA ASN A 233 16.00 6.10 -3.56
C ASN A 233 16.62 5.16 -4.62
N LYS A 234 16.29 3.87 -4.60
CA LYS A 234 16.87 2.84 -5.48
C LYS A 234 15.87 2.34 -6.51
N ASP A 235 14.71 1.93 -6.02
CA ASP A 235 13.58 1.46 -6.80
C ASP A 235 12.33 2.03 -6.11
N TYR A 236 11.59 2.90 -6.80
CA TYR A 236 10.41 3.57 -6.26
C TYR A 236 9.35 2.58 -5.77
N LEU A 237 9.43 1.33 -6.23
CA LEU A 237 8.55 0.26 -5.85
C LEU A 237 8.98 -0.50 -4.58
N GLN A 238 10.18 -0.27 -4.03
CA GLN A 238 10.70 -0.98 -2.86
C GLN A 238 10.81 -0.06 -1.65
N VAL A 239 9.95 -0.28 -0.66
CA VAL A 239 9.91 0.42 0.63
C VAL A 239 9.99 -0.52 1.83
N GLU A 240 10.34 -1.78 1.61
CA GLU A 240 10.53 -2.76 2.69
C GLU A 240 11.60 -2.30 3.70
N VAL A 241 11.23 -2.27 4.98
CA VAL A 241 12.20 -2.11 6.08
C VAL A 241 12.95 -3.43 6.29
N ALA A 242 14.29 -3.39 6.26
CA ALA A 242 15.11 -4.56 6.52
C ALA A 242 14.88 -5.12 7.94
N ASP A 243 15.04 -6.42 8.14
CA ASP A 243 14.67 -7.06 9.43
C ASP A 243 15.43 -6.50 10.63
N ALA A 244 16.70 -6.17 10.42
CA ALA A 244 17.54 -5.58 11.46
C ALA A 244 17.15 -4.14 11.81
N ALA A 245 16.34 -3.48 10.97
CA ALA A 245 15.83 -2.14 11.17
C ALA A 245 14.36 -2.13 11.65
N LEU A 246 13.70 -3.29 11.73
CA LEU A 246 12.39 -3.40 12.35
C LEU A 246 12.49 -3.15 13.86
N PRO A 247 11.44 -2.62 14.50
CA PRO A 247 11.37 -2.56 15.95
C PRO A 247 11.39 -3.97 16.55
N ALA A 248 11.67 -4.08 17.86
CA ALA A 248 11.80 -5.38 18.54
C ALA A 248 10.58 -6.31 18.36
N ASN A 249 9.36 -5.75 18.26
CA ASN A 249 8.12 -6.47 17.96
C ASN A 249 7.61 -6.15 16.54
N GLY A 250 8.51 -6.01 15.58
CA GLY A 250 8.19 -5.55 14.23
C GLY A 250 7.59 -6.60 13.29
N TRP A 251 7.36 -7.81 13.80
CA TRP A 251 6.67 -8.90 13.11
C TRP A 251 5.34 -9.17 13.78
N TRP A 252 4.25 -8.94 13.05
CA TRP A 252 2.88 -9.02 13.54
C TRP A 252 2.17 -10.27 13.05
N PHE A 253 1.23 -10.74 13.87
CA PHE A 253 0.40 -11.91 13.63
C PHE A 253 -1.03 -11.62 14.11
N GLY A 254 -2.03 -12.11 13.37
CA GLY A 254 -3.43 -11.98 13.77
C GLY A 254 -3.95 -13.09 14.70
N SER A 255 -3.16 -14.10 15.05
CA SER A 255 -3.62 -15.20 15.91
C SER A 255 -3.38 -14.93 17.41
N HIS A 256 -4.34 -15.37 18.23
CA HIS A 256 -4.32 -15.18 19.69
C HIS A 256 -3.53 -16.26 20.44
N GLU A 257 -3.18 -17.35 19.75
CA GLU A 257 -2.53 -18.49 20.39
C GLU A 257 -1.01 -18.33 20.33
N PHE A 258 -0.38 -18.50 21.48
CA PHE A 258 1.07 -18.60 21.55
C PHE A 258 1.50 -19.95 20.97
N TRP A 259 2.22 -19.89 19.85
CA TRP A 259 2.93 -21.03 19.28
C TRP A 259 4.42 -20.83 19.56
N ALA A 260 5.10 -21.83 20.13
CA ALA A 260 6.56 -21.81 20.32
C ALA A 260 7.28 -21.57 18.98
N ASP A 261 8.57 -21.21 19.01
CA ASP A 261 9.36 -21.00 17.79
C ASP A 261 9.26 -22.23 16.87
N ARG A 262 8.60 -22.04 15.72
CA ARG A 262 8.43 -23.02 14.66
C ARG A 262 9.23 -22.58 13.43
N PRO A 263 9.62 -23.51 12.53
CA PRO A 263 10.43 -23.19 11.36
C PRO A 263 9.84 -22.11 10.44
N TYR A 264 8.51 -21.91 10.48
CA TYR A 264 7.77 -20.96 9.64
C TYR A 264 7.21 -19.75 10.38
N LYS A 265 7.55 -19.60 11.67
CA LYS A 265 7.22 -18.42 12.48
C LYS A 265 8.48 -17.59 12.66
N THR A 266 8.39 -16.27 12.52
CA THR A 266 9.54 -15.41 12.85
C THR A 266 9.87 -15.51 14.35
N PRO A 267 11.17 -15.59 14.73
CA PRO A 267 11.60 -15.89 16.11
C PRO A 267 11.26 -14.84 17.18
N VAL A 268 10.58 -13.75 16.82
CA VAL A 268 10.41 -12.56 17.70
C VAL A 268 8.94 -12.15 17.85
N GLY A 269 8.01 -12.95 17.32
CA GLY A 269 6.61 -12.54 17.16
C GLY A 269 5.71 -12.58 18.39
N ASN A 270 5.97 -13.43 19.38
CA ASN A 270 5.10 -13.51 20.56
C ASN A 270 5.96 -13.62 21.83
N GLN A 271 6.07 -12.55 22.59
CA GLN A 271 6.09 -12.71 24.05
C GLN A 271 4.63 -12.67 24.51
N GLU A 272 4.26 -13.48 25.52
CA GLU A 272 2.90 -13.75 26.00
C GLU A 272 2.00 -12.51 26.26
N ASP A 273 2.57 -11.31 26.33
CA ASP A 273 1.91 -10.05 26.74
C ASP A 273 2.01 -8.91 25.69
N GLY A 274 2.55 -9.19 24.48
CA GLY A 274 3.07 -8.14 23.59
C GLY A 274 2.22 -7.72 22.38
N GLN A 275 1.25 -8.52 21.94
CA GLN A 275 0.39 -8.12 20.81
C GLN A 275 -0.65 -7.11 21.28
N THR A 276 -0.65 -5.92 20.68
CA THR A 276 -1.73 -4.97 20.95
C THR A 276 -3.03 -5.49 20.36
N LYS A 277 -4.16 -5.23 21.02
CA LYS A 277 -5.50 -5.52 20.48
C LYS A 277 -5.66 -4.98 19.05
N LEU A 278 -5.03 -3.84 18.76
CA LEU A 278 -5.04 -3.17 17.46
C LEU A 278 -4.40 -4.03 16.36
N GLU A 279 -3.24 -4.64 16.60
CA GLU A 279 -2.58 -5.54 15.64
C GLU A 279 -3.48 -6.71 15.26
N LYS A 280 -4.16 -7.29 16.25
CA LYS A 280 -5.11 -8.39 16.04
C LYS A 280 -6.31 -7.94 15.20
N ASP A 281 -6.92 -6.81 15.55
CA ASP A 281 -8.10 -6.30 14.85
C ASP A 281 -7.79 -5.96 13.37
N LEU A 282 -6.54 -5.54 13.10
CA LEU A 282 -6.05 -5.28 11.74
C LEU A 282 -5.77 -6.57 10.95
N LEU A 283 -5.25 -7.62 11.59
CA LEU A 283 -4.72 -8.80 10.91
C LEU A 283 -5.57 -10.08 11.06
N SER A 284 -6.72 -10.00 11.70
CA SER A 284 -7.65 -11.13 11.83
C SER A 284 -9.08 -10.77 11.42
N HIS A 285 -9.84 -11.80 11.09
CA HIS A 285 -11.25 -11.71 10.76
C HIS A 285 -11.99 -12.93 11.30
N GLN A 286 -13.08 -12.69 12.00
CA GLN A 286 -14.04 -13.72 12.41
C GLN A 286 -15.25 -13.60 11.50
N PHE A 287 -15.66 -14.69 10.87
CA PHE A 287 -16.84 -14.68 10.01
C PHE A 287 -18.10 -14.54 10.86
N GLU A 288 -19.00 -13.64 10.46
CA GLU A 288 -20.30 -13.50 11.13
C GLU A 288 -21.16 -14.73 10.86
N ALA A 289 -21.11 -15.23 9.61
CA ALA A 289 -21.70 -16.49 9.20
C ALA A 289 -20.60 -17.42 8.63
N PRO A 290 -20.09 -18.37 9.43
CA PRO A 290 -19.03 -19.29 9.03
C PRO A 290 -19.29 -19.95 7.67
N LEU A 291 -18.29 -19.89 6.79
CA LEU A 291 -18.34 -20.54 5.48
C LEU A 291 -18.28 -22.06 5.68
N THR A 292 -19.35 -22.74 5.29
CA THR A 292 -19.44 -24.20 5.41
C THR A 292 -19.54 -24.86 4.04
N LEU A 293 -18.60 -25.76 3.77
CA LEU A 293 -18.51 -26.59 2.58
C LEU A 293 -18.91 -28.02 2.99
N THR A 294 -20.07 -28.49 2.57
CA THR A 294 -20.55 -29.84 2.91
C THR A 294 -20.71 -30.68 1.66
N LYS A 295 -19.91 -31.73 1.56
CA LYS A 295 -19.99 -32.77 0.53
C LYS A 295 -20.85 -33.90 1.05
N THR A 296 -21.84 -34.28 0.26
CA THR A 296 -22.62 -35.52 0.43
C THR A 296 -22.46 -36.38 -0.83
N PRO A 297 -22.98 -37.63 -0.87
CA PRO A 297 -22.94 -38.45 -2.08
C PRO A 297 -23.63 -37.81 -3.29
N GLU A 298 -24.52 -36.84 -3.06
CA GLU A 298 -25.44 -36.31 -4.07
C GLU A 298 -24.98 -34.96 -4.63
N LYS A 299 -24.26 -34.16 -3.82
CA LYS A 299 -23.85 -32.79 -4.18
C LYS A 299 -22.84 -32.21 -3.19
N LEU A 300 -22.20 -31.13 -3.62
CA LEU A 300 -21.52 -30.17 -2.76
C LEU A 300 -22.48 -29.02 -2.42
N GLU A 301 -22.66 -28.74 -1.13
CA GLU A 301 -23.39 -27.59 -0.62
C GLU A 301 -22.44 -26.57 -0.01
N VAL A 302 -22.67 -25.30 -0.31
CA VAL A 302 -21.92 -24.17 0.25
C VAL A 302 -22.88 -23.21 0.93
N THR A 303 -22.69 -22.99 2.24
CA THR A 303 -23.49 -22.09 3.06
C THR A 303 -22.61 -21.10 3.82
N GLY A 304 -23.22 -20.07 4.40
CA GLY A 304 -22.49 -18.95 5.02
C GLY A 304 -22.07 -17.89 4.01
N GLU A 305 -21.03 -17.15 4.36
CA GLU A 305 -20.51 -16.08 3.52
C GLU A 305 -19.83 -16.62 2.27
N LYS A 306 -20.26 -16.15 1.09
CA LYS A 306 -19.81 -16.60 -0.23
C LYS A 306 -19.78 -15.44 -1.22
N GLY A 307 -18.94 -15.56 -2.26
CA GLY A 307 -18.89 -14.60 -3.37
C GLY A 307 -17.59 -13.78 -3.41
N ASN A 308 -17.52 -12.80 -4.33
CA ASN A 308 -16.34 -11.96 -4.54
C ASN A 308 -15.94 -11.24 -3.25
N ALA A 309 -14.73 -11.55 -2.76
CA ALA A 309 -14.25 -11.28 -1.40
C ALA A 309 -15.21 -11.83 -0.34
N ILE A 310 -14.87 -12.98 0.25
CA ILE A 310 -15.67 -13.55 1.35
C ILE A 310 -15.72 -12.48 2.46
N ASP A 311 -16.90 -11.93 2.68
CA ASP A 311 -17.22 -10.81 3.58
C ASP A 311 -16.72 -9.40 3.22
N GLY A 312 -16.13 -9.19 2.04
CA GLY A 312 -15.51 -7.90 1.73
C GLY A 312 -14.35 -7.50 2.67
N LYS A 313 -13.88 -8.42 3.54
CA LYS A 313 -12.72 -8.19 4.39
C LYS A 313 -11.46 -8.12 3.53
N GLN A 314 -10.75 -7.01 3.68
CA GLN A 314 -9.46 -6.76 3.06
C GLN A 314 -8.43 -6.52 4.16
N PHE A 315 -7.25 -7.09 3.99
CA PHE A 315 -6.10 -6.79 4.82
C PHE A 315 -5.17 -5.84 4.08
N PHE A 316 -4.74 -4.78 4.77
CA PHE A 316 -3.72 -3.87 4.27
C PHE A 316 -2.44 -4.13 5.03
N ILE A 317 -1.35 -4.41 4.32
CA ILE A 317 -0.08 -4.82 4.91
C ILE A 317 1.09 -4.20 4.17
N TYR A 318 2.23 -4.07 4.84
CA TYR A 318 3.45 -3.58 4.21
C TYR A 318 4.20 -4.65 3.41
N GLU A 319 5.12 -4.15 2.60
CA GLU A 319 6.05 -4.95 1.80
C GLU A 319 6.82 -5.96 2.66
N ASN A 320 6.94 -7.18 2.13
CA ASN A 320 7.72 -8.27 2.67
C ASN A 320 8.14 -9.16 1.50
N SER A 321 9.26 -8.79 0.86
CA SER A 321 9.80 -9.55 -0.26
C SER A 321 10.32 -10.91 0.22
N ALA A 322 9.95 -11.96 -0.52
CA ALA A 322 10.38 -13.32 -0.18
C ALA A 322 11.90 -13.55 -0.42
N ASP A 323 12.54 -12.66 -1.19
CA ASP A 323 13.92 -12.79 -1.69
C ASP A 323 14.96 -11.89 -0.99
N GLY A 324 14.59 -11.22 0.10
CA GLY A 324 15.54 -10.50 0.93
C GLY A 324 16.56 -11.43 1.59
N ALA A 325 17.79 -11.49 1.08
CA ALA A 325 19.02 -11.87 1.80
C ALA A 325 19.10 -13.27 2.47
N GLY A 326 18.81 -14.36 1.75
CA GLY A 326 19.11 -15.71 2.27
C GLY A 326 18.31 -16.11 3.51
N ARG A 327 17.13 -15.51 3.71
CA ARG A 327 16.19 -15.80 4.80
C ARG A 327 15.73 -17.26 4.76
N SER A 328 15.66 -17.88 5.94
CA SER A 328 15.00 -19.18 6.16
C SER A 328 13.48 -19.08 5.94
N ALA A 329 12.82 -20.22 5.76
CA ALA A 329 11.44 -20.30 5.26
C ALA A 329 10.36 -19.57 6.13
N GLY A 330 10.68 -19.15 7.36
CA GLY A 330 9.74 -18.52 8.30
C GLY A 330 9.54 -17.01 8.23
N TYR A 331 10.01 -16.34 7.19
CA TYR A 331 9.78 -14.91 6.99
C TYR A 331 8.71 -14.58 5.93
N THR A 332 8.09 -15.59 5.33
CA THR A 332 7.05 -15.41 4.30
C THR A 332 5.74 -14.96 4.95
N THR A 333 5.04 -13.97 4.37
CA THR A 333 3.68 -13.61 4.80
C THR A 333 2.69 -14.73 4.46
N TYR A 334 1.88 -15.15 5.44
CA TYR A 334 0.85 -16.18 5.25
C TYR A 334 -0.55 -15.61 5.46
N LEU A 335 -1.51 -16.06 4.64
CA LEU A 335 -2.93 -16.06 4.99
C LEU A 335 -3.26 -17.42 5.60
N VAL A 336 -3.88 -17.46 6.77
CA VAL A 336 -4.25 -18.69 7.45
C VAL A 336 -5.76 -18.73 7.64
N LEU A 337 -6.40 -19.80 7.15
CA LEU A 337 -7.80 -20.09 7.47
C LEU A 337 -7.86 -21.04 8.67
N ARG A 338 -8.85 -20.83 9.55
CA ARG A 338 -9.15 -21.73 10.67
C ARG A 338 -10.57 -22.27 10.53
N GLY A 339 -10.72 -23.57 10.76
CA GLY A 339 -12.03 -24.19 10.74
C GLY A 339 -12.13 -25.53 11.45
N THR A 340 -13.33 -26.11 11.40
CA THR A 340 -13.64 -27.45 11.89
C THR A 340 -13.89 -28.36 10.70
N TYR A 341 -13.19 -29.50 10.66
CA TYR A 341 -13.33 -30.52 9.63
C TYR A 341 -14.06 -31.74 10.19
N VAL A 342 -15.11 -32.19 9.51
CA VAL A 342 -15.95 -33.31 9.90
C VAL A 342 -15.99 -34.31 8.76
N TYR A 343 -15.84 -35.60 9.05
CA TYR A 343 -15.90 -36.66 8.04
C TYR A 343 -16.51 -37.94 8.61
N LEU A 344 -16.93 -38.85 7.75
CA LEU A 344 -17.27 -40.22 8.15
C LEU A 344 -16.04 -41.12 8.00
N ASP A 345 -15.68 -41.82 9.07
CA ASP A 345 -14.64 -42.85 8.98
C ASP A 345 -15.12 -44.09 8.20
N LYS A 346 -14.23 -45.06 8.00
CA LYS A 346 -14.52 -46.32 7.28
C LYS A 346 -15.63 -47.16 7.93
N GLU A 347 -15.97 -46.89 9.20
CA GLU A 347 -17.04 -47.55 9.93
C GLU A 347 -18.36 -46.76 9.87
N GLY A 348 -18.39 -45.65 9.13
CA GLY A 348 -19.55 -44.75 9.03
C GLY A 348 -19.76 -43.89 10.28
N LYS A 349 -18.75 -43.76 11.15
CA LYS A 349 -18.85 -42.91 12.34
C LYS A 349 -18.36 -41.51 12.01
N GLN A 350 -19.12 -40.52 12.44
CA GLN A 350 -18.72 -39.13 12.34
C GLN A 350 -17.51 -38.84 13.24
N LYS A 351 -16.50 -38.23 12.64
CA LYS A 351 -15.29 -37.73 13.29
C LYS A 351 -15.22 -36.24 13.10
N GLU A 352 -14.85 -35.53 14.17
CA GLU A 352 -14.74 -34.09 14.20
C GLU A 352 -13.31 -33.70 14.58
N MET A 353 -12.78 -32.77 13.80
CA MET A 353 -11.44 -32.24 13.89
C MET A 353 -11.55 -30.73 14.02
N LYS A 354 -11.53 -30.22 15.26
CA LYS A 354 -11.59 -28.78 15.57
C LYS A 354 -10.23 -28.11 15.35
N ASP A 355 -10.27 -26.79 15.23
CA ASP A 355 -9.10 -25.90 15.19
C ASP A 355 -8.07 -26.34 14.16
N ARG A 356 -8.54 -26.57 12.93
CA ARG A 356 -7.71 -26.95 11.79
C ARG A 356 -7.28 -25.74 10.99
N TYR A 357 -5.99 -25.68 10.72
CA TYR A 357 -5.32 -24.55 10.09
C TYR A 357 -4.89 -24.85 8.66
N TYR A 358 -5.10 -23.86 7.79
CA TYR A 358 -4.80 -23.91 6.36
C TYR A 358 -3.93 -22.69 6.00
N PRO A 359 -2.61 -22.71 6.28
CA PRO A 359 -1.69 -21.63 5.95
C PRO A 359 -1.35 -21.62 4.45
N ILE A 360 -1.44 -20.43 3.87
CA ILE A 360 -1.25 -20.16 2.45
C ILE A 360 -0.12 -19.13 2.33
N PRO A 361 1.07 -19.51 1.82
CA PRO A 361 2.12 -18.54 1.56
C PRO A 361 1.69 -17.59 0.45
N ILE A 362 1.72 -16.29 0.71
CA ILE A 362 1.22 -15.31 -0.26
C ILE A 362 2.32 -14.98 -1.27
N ASN A 363 2.02 -15.22 -2.55
CA ASN A 363 2.89 -14.90 -3.68
C ASN A 363 4.34 -15.43 -3.54
N ASN A 364 4.48 -16.61 -2.94
CA ASN A 364 5.75 -17.31 -2.87
C ASN A 364 5.54 -18.62 -3.63
N ASN A 365 6.26 -18.85 -4.73
CA ASN A 365 6.09 -20.06 -5.57
C ASN A 365 6.63 -21.33 -4.88
N LYS A 366 6.54 -21.41 -3.55
CA LYS A 366 6.91 -22.51 -2.69
C LYS A 366 5.64 -23.11 -2.09
N GLY A 367 5.51 -24.43 -2.11
CA GLY A 367 4.47 -25.12 -1.38
C GLY A 367 3.11 -25.20 -2.07
N THR A 368 2.05 -24.86 -1.34
CA THR A 368 0.65 -25.04 -1.74
C THR A 368 0.08 -23.91 -2.59
N SER A 369 0.84 -22.86 -2.88
CA SER A 369 0.37 -21.72 -3.68
C SER A 369 0.95 -21.69 -5.09
N THR A 370 0.09 -21.40 -6.07
CA THR A 370 0.43 -21.13 -7.45
C THR A 370 0.11 -19.68 -7.80
N GLN A 371 1.05 -18.99 -8.42
CA GLN A 371 0.88 -17.61 -8.89
C GLN A 371 0.31 -17.60 -10.31
N THR A 372 -0.72 -16.79 -10.54
CA THR A 372 -1.26 -16.54 -11.89
C THR A 372 -1.55 -15.06 -12.08
N GLY A 373 -0.95 -14.42 -13.07
CA GLY A 373 -1.10 -12.98 -13.31
C GLY A 373 0.14 -12.45 -14.04
N VAL A 374 -0.01 -11.39 -14.83
CA VAL A 374 1.11 -10.75 -15.53
C VAL A 374 1.43 -9.46 -14.79
N LEU A 375 2.45 -9.48 -13.94
CA LEU A 375 3.03 -8.26 -13.38
C LEU A 375 4.47 -8.10 -13.85
N MET A 376 4.79 -6.84 -14.17
CA MET A 376 6.13 -6.38 -14.49
C MET A 376 6.48 -5.26 -13.49
N PRO A 377 7.57 -5.39 -12.70
CA PRO A 377 8.43 -6.57 -12.61
C PRO A 377 7.75 -7.75 -11.88
N ASN A 378 8.11 -8.98 -12.27
CA ASN A 378 7.74 -10.16 -11.50
C ASN A 378 8.44 -10.11 -10.13
N HIS A 379 7.73 -10.37 -9.04
CA HIS A 379 8.27 -10.35 -7.68
C HIS A 379 7.71 -11.51 -6.86
N GLN A 380 8.42 -11.86 -5.78
CA GLN A 380 7.96 -12.81 -4.78
C GLN A 380 7.65 -12.13 -3.45
N GLY A 381 6.70 -12.69 -2.71
CA GLY A 381 6.20 -12.13 -1.46
C GLY A 381 5.30 -10.92 -1.70
N ILE A 382 5.22 -10.04 -0.71
CA ILE A 382 4.38 -8.85 -0.72
C ILE A 382 5.19 -7.67 -1.22
N MET A 383 4.66 -6.99 -2.24
CA MET A 383 5.12 -5.74 -2.82
C MET A 383 4.05 -4.66 -2.64
N ARG A 384 4.46 -3.44 -2.29
CA ARG A 384 3.58 -2.28 -2.09
C ARG A 384 2.67 -2.05 -3.31
N ASN A 385 1.53 -1.39 -3.12
CA ASN A 385 0.63 -0.95 -4.20
C ASN A 385 0.17 -2.07 -5.16
N ASN A 386 0.00 -3.29 -4.63
CA ASN A 386 -0.54 -4.45 -5.33
C ASN A 386 -1.71 -5.07 -4.54
N SER A 387 -2.61 -5.75 -5.24
CA SER A 387 -3.66 -6.59 -4.65
C SER A 387 -3.33 -8.06 -4.86
N TYR A 388 -3.46 -8.86 -3.81
CA TYR A 388 -3.31 -10.31 -3.81
C TYR A 388 -4.68 -10.93 -3.59
N ASP A 389 -5.25 -11.41 -4.68
CA ASP A 389 -6.55 -12.05 -4.69
C ASP A 389 -6.31 -13.57 -4.58
N ILE A 390 -6.89 -14.21 -3.55
CA ILE A 390 -6.57 -15.59 -3.20
C ILE A 390 -7.80 -16.48 -3.37
N TRP A 391 -7.69 -17.52 -4.19
CA TRP A 391 -8.67 -18.61 -4.30
C TRP A 391 -8.07 -19.86 -3.69
N VAL A 392 -8.83 -20.54 -2.83
CA VAL A 392 -8.36 -21.71 -2.10
C VAL A 392 -9.18 -22.92 -2.51
N THR A 393 -8.53 -24.04 -2.76
CA THR A 393 -9.15 -25.35 -2.94
C THR A 393 -8.64 -26.28 -1.85
N VAL A 394 -9.54 -26.81 -1.04
CA VAL A 394 -9.23 -27.75 0.05
C VAL A 394 -9.53 -29.17 -0.38
N TYR A 395 -8.67 -30.11 0.00
CA TYR A 395 -8.77 -31.54 -0.34
C TYR A 395 -8.96 -32.44 0.90
N GLY A 396 -8.85 -31.89 2.11
CA GLY A 396 -8.84 -32.70 3.33
C GLY A 396 -8.64 -31.90 4.60
N PRO A 397 -8.36 -32.57 5.73
CA PRO A 397 -8.16 -31.90 7.02
C PRO A 397 -6.91 -31.01 6.99
N GLY A 398 -7.01 -29.87 7.67
CA GLY A 398 -5.88 -28.97 7.89
C GLY A 398 -4.96 -29.46 9.03
N SER A 399 -3.95 -28.64 9.33
CA SER A 399 -2.98 -28.88 10.39
C SER A 399 -3.59 -28.60 11.79
N ASP A 400 -3.04 -29.20 12.85
CA ASP A 400 -3.32 -28.81 14.24
C ASP A 400 -2.61 -27.51 14.66
N GLU A 401 -1.61 -27.07 13.89
CA GLU A 401 -0.91 -25.80 14.12
C GLU A 401 -0.79 -24.96 12.82
N PRO A 402 -0.86 -23.63 12.89
CA PRO A 402 -0.84 -22.76 11.71
C PRO A 402 0.53 -22.57 11.05
N TRP A 403 1.63 -22.99 11.70
CA TRP A 403 3.01 -22.71 11.25
C TRP A 403 3.78 -23.96 10.81
N LEU A 404 3.07 -24.98 10.31
CA LEU A 404 3.68 -26.19 9.76
C LEU A 404 4.00 -26.02 8.25
N PRO A 405 5.00 -26.76 7.73
CA PRO A 405 5.33 -26.75 6.30
C PRO A 405 4.09 -27.08 5.45
N SER A 406 3.94 -26.35 4.35
CA SER A 406 2.86 -26.52 3.37
C SER A 406 2.75 -27.94 2.78
N GLU A 407 3.82 -28.72 2.84
CA GLU A 407 3.91 -30.09 2.30
C GLU A 407 3.01 -31.10 3.04
N PHE A 408 2.49 -30.74 4.21
CA PHE A 408 1.60 -31.59 5.01
C PHE A 408 0.14 -31.14 4.97
N ILE A 409 -0.21 -30.25 4.04
CA ILE A 409 -1.47 -29.51 4.09
C ILE A 409 -2.32 -29.85 2.87
N ASN A 410 -3.54 -30.29 3.12
CA ASN A 410 -4.49 -30.70 2.09
C ASN A 410 -5.17 -29.48 1.44
N LEU A 411 -4.39 -28.57 0.86
CA LEU A 411 -4.89 -27.40 0.14
C LEU A 411 -4.04 -27.04 -1.08
N ASN A 412 -4.65 -26.36 -2.04
CA ASN A 412 -3.98 -25.58 -3.07
C ASN A 412 -4.55 -24.17 -3.05
N ALA A 413 -3.73 -23.17 -3.34
CA ALA A 413 -4.15 -21.79 -3.48
C ALA A 413 -3.69 -21.22 -4.82
N LYS A 414 -4.59 -20.51 -5.49
CA LYS A 414 -4.27 -19.65 -6.63
C LYS A 414 -4.18 -18.22 -6.12
N VAL A 415 -3.03 -17.58 -6.33
CA VAL A 415 -2.82 -16.16 -6.00
C VAL A 415 -2.74 -15.37 -7.29
N VAL A 416 -3.71 -14.48 -7.50
CA VAL A 416 -3.65 -13.50 -8.59
C VAL A 416 -3.14 -12.18 -8.03
N VAL A 417 -2.00 -11.74 -8.57
CA VAL A 417 -1.44 -10.43 -8.23
C VAL A 417 -1.82 -9.44 -9.31
N VAL A 418 -2.41 -8.33 -8.90
CA VAL A 418 -2.76 -7.21 -9.80
C VAL A 418 -2.19 -5.91 -9.26
N ASN A 419 -1.76 -5.03 -10.17
CA ASN A 419 -1.42 -3.67 -9.80
C ASN A 419 -2.63 -3.04 -9.13
N TRP A 420 -2.42 -2.36 -8.01
CA TRP A 420 -3.44 -1.55 -7.35
C TRP A 420 -3.53 -0.15 -7.98
N TYR A 421 -3.40 -0.13 -9.30
CA TYR A 421 -3.81 0.96 -10.16
C TYR A 421 -5.12 0.55 -10.82
N PRO A 422 -6.05 1.48 -11.00
CA PRO A 422 -7.36 1.17 -11.50
C PRO A 422 -7.24 0.53 -12.90
N LYS A 423 -7.96 -0.58 -13.07
CA LYS A 423 -7.96 -1.37 -14.30
C LYS A 423 -8.54 -0.52 -15.44
N VAL A 424 -7.77 -0.30 -16.50
CA VAL A 424 -8.35 0.07 -17.79
C VAL A 424 -8.98 -1.18 -18.38
N VAL A 425 -10.31 -1.26 -18.39
CA VAL A 425 -11.03 -2.24 -19.21
C VAL A 425 -11.04 -1.71 -20.63
N ILE A 426 -10.20 -2.28 -21.50
CA ILE A 426 -10.39 -2.15 -22.94
C ILE A 426 -11.47 -3.17 -23.29
N GLU A 427 -12.70 -2.72 -23.53
CA GLU A 427 -13.67 -3.55 -24.22
C GLU A 427 -13.14 -3.76 -25.64
N GLU A 428 -12.84 -5.00 -25.99
CA GLU A 428 -12.61 -5.34 -27.40
C GLU A 428 -13.87 -4.94 -28.18
N PRO A 429 -13.73 -4.30 -29.35
CA PRO A 429 -14.88 -3.99 -30.18
C PRO A 429 -15.57 -5.31 -30.53
N VAL A 430 -16.84 -5.43 -30.12
CA VAL A 430 -17.73 -6.49 -30.60
C VAL A 430 -17.90 -6.25 -32.10
N GLU A 431 -17.38 -7.17 -32.92
CA GLU A 431 -17.68 -7.24 -34.37
C GLU A 431 -19.15 -7.57 -34.64
#